data_AF-A0A849D6U2-F1
#
_entry.id   AF-A0A849D6U2-F1
#
_cell.length_a   1.000
_cell.length_b   1.000
_cell.length_c   1.000
_cell.angle_alpha   90.00
_cell.angle_beta   90.00
_cell.angle_gamma   90.00
#
_symmetry.space_group_name_H-M   'P 1'
#
loop_
_entity.id
_entity.type
_entity.pdbx_description
1 polymer ?
#
loop_
_entity_poly.entity_id
_entity_poly.type
_entity_poly.pdbx_seq_one_letter_code
_entity_poly.pdbx_strand_id
1 'polypeptide(L)'
;NMKYIKAGTYGTGDAVYACDALTGNCTEFHSLFISLARSADIPARFAVGAGIPSDRDDGGIDGYHCWAEFYAEGKWWPVDISEANKYTALATYYFGRHPANRIEFTRGRDLVPEPGPVGGPINFLAYPVMEIGNTPAFPKTFFSFQRKSEQGS
;
A
#
# COMPACT_ATOMS: atom_id res chain seq x y z
N ASN A 1 -17.85 8.40 -8.99
CA ASN A 1 -16.48 8.48 -9.56
C ASN A 1 -15.60 9.30 -8.65
N MET A 2 -14.66 8.66 -7.94
CA MET A 2 -13.66 9.33 -7.09
C MET A 2 -12.53 9.94 -7.94
N LYS A 3 -12.03 11.12 -7.57
CA LYS A 3 -10.90 11.79 -8.22
C LYS A 3 -9.63 11.66 -7.37
N TYR A 4 -8.51 11.32 -8.00
CA TYR A 4 -7.21 11.27 -7.33
C TYR A 4 -6.70 12.70 -7.08
N ILE A 5 -6.71 13.14 -5.81
CA ILE A 5 -6.28 14.49 -5.41
C ILE A 5 -5.51 14.36 -4.09
N LYS A 6 -4.28 14.89 -4.03
CA LYS A 6 -3.49 15.03 -2.78
C LYS A 6 -3.68 16.44 -2.20
N ALA A 7 -4.86 16.75 -1.66
CA ALA A 7 -5.15 18.04 -1.03
C ALA A 7 -6.05 17.85 0.20
N GLY A 8 -5.73 18.51 1.32
CA GLY A 8 -6.47 18.37 2.60
C GLY A 8 -6.04 17.16 3.44
N THR A 9 -6.94 16.60 4.24
CA THR A 9 -6.73 15.35 5.01
C THR A 9 -6.74 14.16 4.04
N TYR A 10 -5.65 13.39 3.96
CA TYR A 10 -5.53 12.20 3.11
C TYR A 10 -4.64 11.14 3.78
N GLY A 11 -4.79 9.86 3.43
CA GLY A 11 -4.02 8.75 4.01
C GLY A 11 -4.56 8.23 5.34
N THR A 12 -5.82 8.52 5.68
CA THR A 12 -6.46 8.06 6.92
C THR A 12 -6.90 6.60 6.81
N GLY A 13 -7.19 6.12 5.59
CA GLY A 13 -7.74 4.78 5.39
C GLY A 13 -9.18 4.62 5.89
N ASP A 14 -9.87 5.73 6.14
CA ASP A 14 -11.26 5.75 6.52
C ASP A 14 -12.15 5.60 5.28
N ALA A 15 -12.88 4.48 5.20
CA ALA A 15 -13.78 4.18 4.10
C ALA A 15 -14.99 5.11 4.04
N VAL A 16 -15.43 5.66 5.18
CA VAL A 16 -16.53 6.63 5.26
C VAL A 16 -16.06 7.97 4.70
N TYR A 17 -14.86 8.41 5.04
CA TYR A 17 -14.24 9.61 4.44
C TYR A 17 -14.00 9.44 2.93
N ALA A 18 -13.57 8.25 2.49
CA ALA A 18 -13.41 7.94 1.06
C ALA A 18 -14.75 7.99 0.27
N CYS A 19 -15.84 7.51 0.89
CA CYS A 19 -17.19 7.57 0.35
C CYS A 19 -17.73 9.01 0.26
N ASP A 20 -17.54 9.81 1.32
CA ASP A 20 -18.12 11.15 1.44
C ASP A 20 -17.33 12.23 0.69
N ALA A 21 -15.99 12.15 0.68
CA ALA A 21 -15.13 13.18 0.10
C ALA A 21 -14.93 13.03 -1.41
N LEU A 22 -15.21 11.86 -2.00
CA LEU A 22 -14.94 11.51 -3.40
C LEU A 22 -13.51 11.86 -3.90
N THR A 23 -12.58 12.05 -2.96
CA THR A 23 -11.19 12.50 -3.15
C THR A 23 -10.29 11.81 -2.13
N GLY A 24 -9.10 11.37 -2.53
CA GLY A 24 -8.16 10.66 -1.65
C GLY A 24 -6.91 10.13 -2.36
N ASN A 25 -5.95 9.60 -1.60
CA ASN A 25 -4.75 8.92 -2.11
C ASN A 25 -5.00 7.40 -2.23
N CYS A 26 -3.96 6.60 -2.54
CA CYS A 26 -4.10 5.14 -2.72
C CYS A 26 -4.83 4.46 -1.53
N THR A 27 -4.64 4.98 -0.32
CA THR A 27 -5.16 4.41 0.92
C THR A 27 -6.69 4.44 0.97
N GLU A 28 -7.31 5.52 0.49
CA GLU A 28 -8.76 5.68 0.48
C GLU A 28 -9.43 4.80 -0.60
N PHE A 29 -8.86 4.75 -1.81
CA PHE A 29 -9.36 3.89 -2.89
C PHE A 29 -9.37 2.41 -2.50
N HIS A 30 -8.29 1.92 -1.89
CA HIS A 30 -8.20 0.53 -1.45
C HIS A 30 -9.10 0.24 -0.25
N SER A 31 -9.31 1.20 0.66
CA SER A 31 -10.20 1.02 1.82
C SER A 31 -11.67 0.90 1.40
N LEU A 32 -12.10 1.65 0.37
CA LEU A 32 -13.43 1.50 -0.22
C LEU A 32 -13.64 0.11 -0.81
N PHE A 33 -12.69 -0.38 -1.61
CA PHE A 33 -12.78 -1.71 -2.20
C PHE A 33 -12.78 -2.82 -1.15
N ILE A 34 -11.91 -2.74 -0.15
CA ILE A 34 -11.88 -3.71 0.95
C ILE A 34 -13.23 -3.74 1.67
N SER A 35 -13.84 -2.58 1.91
CA SER A 35 -15.16 -2.49 2.55
C SER A 35 -16.25 -3.12 1.68
N LEU A 36 -16.26 -2.85 0.37
CA LEU A 36 -17.21 -3.44 -0.57
C LEU A 36 -17.05 -4.96 -0.67
N ALA A 37 -15.82 -5.44 -0.82
CA ALA A 37 -15.52 -6.88 -0.90
C ALA A 37 -16.01 -7.60 0.37
N ARG A 38 -15.69 -7.04 1.54
CA ARG A 38 -16.15 -7.60 2.83
C ARG A 38 -17.67 -7.59 2.99
N SER A 39 -18.36 -6.57 2.45
CA SER A 39 -19.83 -6.53 2.44
C SER A 39 -20.48 -7.60 1.56
N ALA A 40 -19.71 -8.17 0.63
CA ALA A 40 -20.10 -9.29 -0.22
C ALA A 40 -19.51 -10.63 0.27
N ASP A 41 -19.12 -10.71 1.55
CA ASP A 41 -18.50 -11.88 2.19
C ASP A 41 -17.19 -12.35 1.54
N ILE A 42 -16.49 -11.48 0.82
CA ILE A 42 -15.17 -11.75 0.26
C ILE A 42 -14.11 -11.23 1.23
N PRO A 43 -13.23 -12.10 1.79
CA PRO A 43 -12.15 -11.63 2.64
C PRO A 43 -11.24 -10.69 1.85
N ALA A 44 -11.01 -9.49 2.35
CA ALA A 44 -10.12 -8.50 1.75
C ALA A 44 -9.25 -7.82 2.80
N ARG A 45 -8.04 -7.42 2.44
CA ARG A 45 -7.07 -6.77 3.33
C ARG A 45 -6.25 -5.71 2.62
N PHE A 46 -5.70 -4.79 3.41
CA PHE A 46 -4.75 -3.79 2.97
C PHE A 46 -3.36 -4.39 2.85
N ALA A 47 -2.56 -3.91 1.90
CA ALA A 47 -1.15 -4.23 1.81
C ALA A 47 -0.36 -3.00 1.35
N VAL A 48 0.87 -2.88 1.84
CA VAL A 48 1.73 -1.74 1.58
C VAL A 48 3.15 -2.21 1.32
N GLY A 49 3.84 -1.47 0.47
CA GLY A 49 5.18 -1.82 0.02
C GLY A 49 5.83 -0.70 -0.78
N ALA A 50 6.72 -1.07 -1.68
CA ALA A 50 7.38 -0.18 -2.62
C ALA A 50 7.23 -0.67 -4.06
N GLY A 51 7.09 0.28 -4.99
CA GLY A 51 7.17 0.03 -6.43
C GLY A 51 8.58 0.31 -6.92
N ILE A 52 9.28 -0.71 -7.41
CA ILE A 52 10.60 -0.56 -8.02
C ILE A 52 10.44 0.04 -9.42
N PRO A 53 11.05 1.19 -9.73
CA PRO A 53 11.06 1.75 -11.08
C PRO A 53 11.56 0.72 -12.10
N SER A 54 10.81 0.52 -13.18
CA SER A 54 11.15 -0.47 -14.21
C SER A 54 12.19 0.06 -15.21
N ASP A 55 12.25 1.37 -15.39
CA ASP A 55 13.03 2.12 -16.39
C ASP A 55 14.52 2.33 -16.05
N ARG A 56 14.95 1.92 -14.85
CA ARG A 56 16.35 2.04 -14.40
C ARG A 56 16.74 0.88 -13.48
N ASP A 57 18.05 0.63 -13.36
CA ASP A 57 18.60 -0.50 -12.60
C ASP A 57 18.99 -0.17 -11.16
N ASP A 58 19.10 1.11 -10.82
CA ASP A 58 19.39 1.57 -9.47
C ASP A 58 18.79 2.95 -9.17
N GLY A 59 18.86 3.35 -7.90
CA GLY A 59 18.53 4.69 -7.45
C GLY A 59 17.40 4.72 -6.43
N GLY A 60 16.91 5.94 -6.15
CA GLY A 60 15.87 6.18 -5.15
C GLY A 60 14.49 5.68 -5.56
N ILE A 61 13.65 5.35 -4.57
CA ILE A 61 12.24 5.01 -4.76
C ILE A 61 11.40 6.17 -4.21
N ASP A 62 10.31 6.53 -4.90
CA ASP A 62 9.43 7.67 -4.58
C ASP A 62 8.57 7.50 -3.30
N GLY A 63 8.97 6.58 -2.42
CA GLY A 63 8.28 6.24 -1.17
C GLY A 63 7.46 4.97 -1.26
N TYR A 64 6.48 4.86 -0.37
CA TYR A 64 5.62 3.69 -0.30
C TYR A 64 4.49 3.73 -1.33
N HIS A 65 4.03 2.55 -1.71
CA HIS A 65 2.85 2.31 -2.53
C HIS A 65 1.94 1.32 -1.82
N CYS A 66 0.63 1.48 -1.97
CA CYS A 66 -0.34 0.65 -1.30
C CYS A 66 -1.33 0.04 -2.28
N TRP A 67 -1.82 -1.15 -1.96
CA TRP A 67 -2.81 -1.89 -2.74
C TRP A 67 -3.78 -2.66 -1.83
N ALA A 68 -4.83 -3.22 -2.43
CA ALA A 68 -5.72 -4.16 -1.75
C ALA A 68 -5.41 -5.59 -2.17
N GLU A 69 -5.75 -6.55 -1.31
CA GLU A 69 -5.79 -7.96 -1.67
C GLU A 69 -7.14 -8.55 -1.29
N PHE A 70 -7.69 -9.44 -2.10
CA PHE A 70 -8.91 -10.18 -1.79
C PHE A 70 -8.69 -11.69 -1.94
N TYR A 71 -9.40 -12.49 -1.15
CA TYR A 71 -9.26 -13.94 -1.15
C TYR A 71 -10.32 -14.58 -2.03
N ALA A 72 -9.89 -15.29 -3.07
CA ALA A 72 -10.76 -16.06 -3.94
C ALA A 72 -10.01 -17.28 -4.47
N GLU A 73 -10.73 -18.39 -4.66
CA GLU A 73 -10.17 -19.63 -5.25
C GLU A 73 -8.92 -20.14 -4.50
N GLY A 74 -8.91 -20.05 -3.17
CA GLY A 74 -7.83 -20.57 -2.35
C GLY A 74 -6.59 -19.67 -2.22
N LYS A 75 -6.58 -18.47 -2.83
CA LYS A 75 -5.41 -17.56 -2.79
C LYS A 75 -5.79 -16.09 -2.66
N TRP A 76 -4.79 -15.29 -2.28
CA TRP A 76 -4.90 -13.83 -2.23
C TRP A 76 -4.57 -13.22 -3.60
N TRP A 77 -5.52 -12.46 -4.13
CA TRP A 77 -5.43 -11.76 -5.39
C TRP A 77 -5.18 -10.26 -5.14
N PRO A 78 -4.16 -9.68 -5.79
CA PRO A 78 -3.88 -8.27 -5.65
C PRO A 78 -4.81 -7.39 -6.49
N VAL A 79 -5.14 -6.20 -5.99
CA VAL A 79 -5.88 -5.17 -6.71
C VAL A 79 -5.27 -3.80 -6.46
N ASP A 80 -4.80 -3.16 -7.52
CA ASP A 80 -4.26 -1.80 -7.49
C ASP A 80 -5.20 -0.83 -8.22
N ILE A 81 -6.18 -0.32 -7.48
CA ILE A 81 -7.23 0.56 -8.00
C ILE A 81 -6.65 1.93 -8.35
N SER A 82 -5.61 2.34 -7.63
CA SER A 82 -4.96 3.62 -7.85
C SER A 82 -4.27 3.67 -9.22
N GLU A 83 -3.59 2.59 -9.61
CA GLU A 83 -2.97 2.47 -10.93
C GLU A 83 -4.03 2.18 -12.01
N ALA A 84 -5.05 1.37 -11.72
CA ALA A 84 -6.18 1.16 -12.63
C ALA A 84 -6.92 2.46 -12.98
N ASN A 85 -7.06 3.39 -12.01
CA ASN A 85 -7.71 4.67 -12.24
C ASN A 85 -6.84 5.64 -13.05
N LYS A 86 -5.51 5.60 -12.88
CA LYS A 86 -4.57 6.40 -13.70
C LYS A 86 -4.45 5.86 -15.12
N TYR A 87 -4.47 4.53 -15.27
CA TYR A 87 -4.30 3.81 -16.52
C TYR A 87 -5.53 2.93 -16.78
N THR A 88 -6.66 3.55 -17.11
CA THR A 88 -7.95 2.86 -17.27
C THR A 88 -7.94 1.73 -18.29
N ALA A 89 -7.10 1.82 -19.32
CA ALA A 89 -6.90 0.73 -20.30
C ALA A 89 -6.28 -0.54 -19.68
N LEU A 90 -5.63 -0.43 -18.52
CA LEU A 90 -5.01 -1.54 -17.77
C LEU A 90 -5.83 -1.95 -16.54
N ALA A 91 -7.07 -1.47 -16.39
CA ALA A 91 -7.89 -1.74 -15.20
C ALA A 91 -8.07 -3.25 -14.95
N THR A 92 -8.32 -4.05 -15.99
CA THR A 92 -8.42 -5.52 -15.88
C THR A 92 -7.09 -6.17 -15.52
N TYR A 93 -5.95 -5.58 -15.91
CA TYR A 93 -4.64 -6.08 -15.54
C TYR A 93 -4.38 -5.88 -14.05
N TYR A 94 -4.65 -4.68 -13.53
CA TYR A 94 -4.47 -4.38 -12.11
C TYR A 94 -5.53 -5.00 -11.19
N PHE A 95 -6.55 -5.64 -11.76
CA PHE A 95 -7.50 -6.48 -11.04
C PHE A 95 -7.04 -7.95 -11.09
N GLY A 96 -6.29 -8.38 -10.08
CA GLY A 96 -5.76 -9.73 -9.95
C GLY A 96 -4.30 -9.90 -10.38
N ARG A 97 -3.59 -8.82 -10.78
CA ARG A 97 -2.14 -8.87 -11.01
C ARG A 97 -1.40 -7.70 -10.38
N HIS A 98 -0.25 -8.02 -9.81
CA HIS A 98 0.81 -7.04 -9.58
C HIS A 98 1.82 -7.13 -10.71
N PRO A 99 2.35 -5.98 -11.17
CA PRO A 99 3.59 -6.00 -11.92
C PRO A 99 4.72 -6.54 -11.04
N ALA A 100 5.70 -7.22 -11.65
CA ALA A 100 6.79 -7.92 -10.94
C ALA A 100 7.73 -6.99 -10.15
N ASN A 101 7.51 -5.68 -10.23
CA ASN A 101 8.28 -4.64 -9.56
C ASN A 101 7.64 -4.18 -8.24
N ARG A 102 6.86 -5.03 -7.56
CA ARG A 102 6.26 -4.72 -6.25
C ARG A 102 6.97 -5.51 -5.16
N ILE A 103 7.48 -4.80 -4.15
CA ILE A 103 8.01 -5.38 -2.92
C ILE A 103 7.04 -5.05 -1.80
N GLU A 104 6.43 -6.06 -1.20
CA GLU A 104 5.54 -5.88 -0.06
C GLU A 104 6.32 -5.78 1.26
N PHE A 105 5.90 -4.86 2.12
CA PHE A 105 6.46 -4.70 3.46
C PHE A 105 5.52 -5.28 4.52
N THR A 106 4.25 -4.86 4.52
CA THR A 106 3.27 -5.36 5.49
C THR A 106 1.88 -5.55 4.88
N ARG A 107 1.09 -6.38 5.56
CA ARG A 107 -0.29 -6.75 5.24
C ARG A 107 -1.17 -6.51 6.45
N GLY A 108 -2.41 -6.10 6.20
CA GLY A 108 -3.38 -5.76 7.23
C GLY A 108 -3.27 -4.32 7.69
N ARG A 109 -4.07 -4.00 8.71
CA ARG A 109 -4.00 -2.76 9.47
C ARG A 109 -3.83 -3.06 10.95
N ASP A 110 -3.42 -2.05 11.71
CA ASP A 110 -3.31 -2.10 13.18
C ASP A 110 -2.39 -3.22 13.65
N LEU A 111 -1.18 -3.23 13.09
CA LEU A 111 -0.14 -4.21 13.34
C LEU A 111 0.35 -4.12 14.80
N VAL A 112 0.43 -5.27 15.46
CA VAL A 112 0.90 -5.40 16.84
C VAL A 112 2.19 -6.24 16.83
N PRO A 113 3.36 -5.64 16.52
CA PRO A 113 4.61 -6.37 16.61
C PRO A 113 4.96 -6.68 18.06
N GLU A 114 5.79 -7.69 18.29
CA GLU A 114 6.33 -8.00 19.61
C GLU A 114 7.86 -7.89 19.61
N PRO A 115 8.45 -7.01 20.44
CA PRO A 115 7.79 -6.02 21.29
C PRO A 115 7.09 -4.90 20.48
N GLY A 116 5.97 -4.40 21.00
CA GLY A 116 5.22 -3.29 20.40
C GLY A 116 5.78 -1.93 20.80
N PRO A 117 5.59 -0.88 19.99
CA PRO A 117 5.95 0.48 20.38
C PRO A 117 5.05 0.97 21.51
N VAL A 118 5.55 1.92 22.31
CA VAL A 118 4.80 2.52 23.43
C VAL A 118 3.52 3.21 22.93
N GLY A 119 3.54 3.74 21.70
CA GLY A 119 2.39 4.38 21.05
C GLY A 119 1.22 3.46 20.68
N GLY A 120 1.34 2.14 20.88
CA GLY A 120 0.28 1.18 20.54
C GLY A 120 0.36 0.62 19.12
N PRO A 121 -0.73 0.05 18.59
CA PRO A 121 -0.73 -0.60 17.27
C PRO A 121 -0.32 0.33 16.13
N ILE A 122 0.42 -0.22 15.16
CA ILE A 122 0.90 0.52 13.99
C ILE A 122 -0.09 0.31 12.84
N ASN A 123 -0.80 1.36 12.41
CA ASN A 123 -1.82 1.25 11.34
C ASN A 123 -1.30 0.52 10.09
N PHE A 124 -0.10 0.87 9.60
CA PHE A 124 0.63 0.07 8.61
C PHE A 124 2.12 0.43 8.67
N LEU A 125 2.99 -0.52 8.32
CA LEU A 125 4.44 -0.31 8.41
C LEU A 125 5.04 -0.17 7.00
N ALA A 126 5.23 1.08 6.61
CA ALA A 126 5.94 1.43 5.37
C ALA A 126 7.28 2.15 5.62
N TYR A 127 7.48 2.66 6.83
CA TYR A 127 8.70 3.32 7.29
C TYR A 127 9.11 2.74 8.65
N PRO A 128 10.38 2.90 9.07
CA PRO A 128 10.81 2.49 10.40
C PRO A 128 10.00 3.16 11.50
N VAL A 129 9.63 2.38 12.52
CA VAL A 129 9.13 2.89 13.79
C VAL A 129 10.32 2.97 14.74
N MET A 130 10.56 4.16 15.30
CA MET A 130 11.69 4.43 16.18
C MET A 130 11.20 5.16 17.44
N GLU A 131 11.70 4.74 18.59
CA GLU A 131 11.46 5.39 19.89
C GLU A 131 12.80 5.63 20.58
N ILE A 132 12.96 6.80 21.22
CA ILE A 132 14.10 7.13 22.08
C ILE A 132 13.54 7.18 23.50
N GLY A 133 13.75 6.10 24.25
CA GLY A 133 13.00 5.86 25.49
C GLY A 133 11.53 5.61 25.15
N ASN A 134 10.63 6.43 25.72
CA ASN A 134 9.19 6.36 25.46
C ASN A 134 8.70 7.45 24.49
N THR A 135 9.63 8.12 23.80
CA THR A 135 9.31 9.24 22.89
C THR A 135 9.48 8.80 21.44
N PRO A 136 8.45 8.93 20.58
CA PRO A 136 8.58 8.67 19.16
C PRO A 136 9.67 9.53 18.51
N ALA A 137 10.46 8.93 17.63
CA ALA A 137 11.48 9.59 16.83
C ALA A 137 11.20 9.38 15.33
N PHE A 138 11.47 10.42 14.54
CA PHE A 138 11.19 10.44 13.10
C PHE A 138 12.49 10.58 12.31
N PRO A 139 13.21 9.47 12.08
CA PRO A 139 14.45 9.53 11.32
C PRO A 139 14.18 9.91 9.87
N LYS A 140 15.14 10.58 9.22
CA LYS A 140 15.10 10.79 7.77
C LYS A 140 15.26 9.44 7.08
N THR A 141 14.28 9.07 6.25
CA THR A 141 14.27 7.80 5.52
C THR A 141 14.54 8.02 4.04
N PHE A 142 15.29 7.11 3.43
CA PHE A 142 15.45 7.02 1.99
C PHE A 142 15.41 5.56 1.57
N PHE A 143 14.65 5.25 0.53
CA PHE A 143 14.60 3.94 -0.09
C PHE A 143 15.38 3.97 -1.39
N SER A 144 16.25 2.98 -1.60
CA SER A 144 16.89 2.74 -2.88
C SER A 144 16.84 1.28 -3.27
N PHE A 145 17.09 1.02 -4.53
CA PHE A 145 17.27 -0.32 -5.06
C PHE A 145 18.52 -0.37 -5.94
N GLN A 146 19.00 -1.59 -6.15
CA GLN A 146 20.00 -1.92 -7.14
C GLN A 146 19.68 -3.32 -7.65
N ARG A 147 19.53 -3.48 -8.96
CA ARG A 147 19.36 -4.79 -9.58
C ARG A 147 20.70 -5.49 -9.64
N LYS A 148 20.73 -6.76 -9.26
CA LYS A 148 21.92 -7.58 -9.44
C LYS A 148 22.11 -7.80 -10.94
N SER A 149 23.29 -7.50 -11.45
CA SER A 149 23.72 -8.00 -12.75
C SER A 149 23.78 -9.52 -12.68
N GLU A 150 23.22 -10.20 -13.68
CA GLU A 150 23.44 -11.64 -13.84
C GLU A 150 24.95 -11.86 -13.98
N GLN A 151 25.60 -12.38 -12.94
CA GLN A 151 26.90 -13.01 -13.13
C GLN A 151 26.61 -14.28 -13.92
N GLY A 152 26.95 -14.25 -15.21
CA GLY A 152 26.77 -15.37 -16.12
C GLY A 152 27.31 -16.65 -15.49
N SER A 153 26.45 -17.65 -15.40
CA SER A 153 26.78 -19.04 -15.07
C SER A 153 27.62 -19.68 -16.15
#